data_AF-A0A951FIH9-F1
#
_entry.id   AF-A0A951FIH9-F1
#
_cell.length_a   1.000
_cell.length_b   1.000
_cell.length_c   1.000
_cell.angle_alpha   90.00
_cell.angle_beta   90.00
_cell.angle_gamma   90.00
#
_symmetry.space_group_name_H-M   'P 1'
#
loop_
_entity.id
_entity.type
_entity.pdbx_description
1 polymer ?
#
loop_
_entity_poly.entity_id
_entity_poly.type
_entity_poly.pdbx_seq_one_letter_code
_entity_poly.pdbx_strand_id
1 'polypeptide(L)'
;MPLIWFCIIFLVGIVVSDWLKLPTLPLGLAAGGLTVIAVIWWSRPQVRLPLLLSATFLFGATRLAYAQPVTTERSVWAYIGQKSFVTGTVTQQPDRREDQQSATISAEQIELNGVTRQVEGLVLLKLPPNPELRYGQRIRLEGRLEQPQTGEDFDYRSYLARHGVHVLMTEPKLRILPGVGGSWWQRTALGLNDRARQTALQLISEPHASLLLGILMGVQSTIPDDVLETFSATGTSHILVLSGWNISVIIVGISSLLSALNMSKKQAAYCSLPLIGLYVLFVGASPSVVRAAVMGSLAVLAVLVDRESEAWTSLLVACVAMAMLDPNVLWDIGFELSALATAGLFAFARPIEQLLTRRGPLSWPFLRWTVEPLTATLAASLLSLPILLYHFGRLSLIAPLANIVMLPAVPYVMLFGSIATVAGMLWLPAG
;
A
#
# COMPACT_ATOMS: atom_id res chain seq x y z
N MET A 1 -17.30 6.85 -19.36
CA MET A 1 -18.15 7.88 -18.73
C MET A 1 -19.08 7.36 -17.62
N PRO A 2 -20.02 6.41 -17.82
CA PRO A 2 -20.94 6.02 -16.74
C PRO A 2 -20.23 5.39 -15.53
N LEU A 3 -19.22 4.53 -15.78
CA LEU A 3 -18.46 3.85 -14.72
C LEU A 3 -17.73 4.83 -13.78
N ILE A 4 -17.20 5.93 -14.32
CA ILE A 4 -16.50 6.98 -13.55
C ILE A 4 -17.42 7.56 -12.47
N TRP A 5 -18.67 7.88 -12.83
CA TRP A 5 -19.66 8.41 -11.88
C TRP A 5 -19.97 7.41 -10.76
N PHE A 6 -20.14 6.13 -11.10
CA PHE A 6 -20.37 5.08 -10.10
C PHE A 6 -19.18 4.96 -9.14
N CYS A 7 -17.95 4.97 -9.65
CA CYS A 7 -16.76 4.91 -8.81
C CYS A 7 -16.66 6.10 -7.86
N ILE A 8 -16.82 7.32 -8.37
CA ILE A 8 -16.77 8.54 -7.55
C ILE A 8 -17.83 8.48 -6.45
N ILE A 9 -19.07 8.15 -6.81
CA ILE A 9 -20.18 8.14 -5.85
C ILE A 9 -20.02 7.05 -4.78
N PHE A 10 -19.48 5.88 -5.15
CA PHE A 10 -19.14 4.84 -4.17
C PHE A 10 -18.12 5.35 -3.14
N LEU A 11 -17.03 5.98 -3.60
CA LEU A 11 -15.98 6.52 -2.73
C LEU A 11 -16.51 7.65 -1.85
N VAL A 12 -17.31 8.55 -2.41
CA VAL A 12 -17.98 9.62 -1.65
C VAL A 12 -18.92 9.03 -0.59
N GLY A 13 -19.62 7.93 -0.90
CA GLY A 13 -20.44 7.20 0.07
C GLY A 13 -19.66 6.71 1.28
N ILE A 14 -18.45 6.20 1.08
CA ILE A 14 -17.56 5.79 2.17
C ILE A 14 -17.17 6.99 3.04
N VAL A 15 -16.65 8.06 2.42
CA VAL A 15 -16.15 9.25 3.14
C VAL A 15 -17.27 9.94 3.93
N VAL A 16 -18.44 10.12 3.32
CA VAL A 16 -19.59 10.77 3.98
C VAL A 16 -20.12 9.91 5.14
N SER A 17 -20.08 8.59 5.02
CA SER A 17 -20.50 7.67 6.09
C SER A 17 -19.61 7.79 7.33
N ASP A 18 -18.30 7.95 7.16
CA ASP A 18 -17.35 8.18 8.26
C ASP A 18 -17.63 9.51 8.97
N TRP A 19 -17.82 10.59 8.20
CA TRP A 19 -18.09 11.93 8.74
C TRP A 19 -19.41 12.01 9.50
N LEU A 20 -20.47 11.39 8.98
CA LEU A 20 -21.81 11.45 9.56
C LEU A 20 -22.11 10.33 10.56
N LYS A 21 -21.20 9.36 10.72
CA LYS A 21 -21.36 8.17 11.59
C LYS A 21 -22.72 7.50 11.41
N LEU A 22 -23.12 7.27 10.15
CA LEU A 22 -24.48 6.85 9.81
C LEU A 22 -24.80 5.43 10.34
N PRO A 23 -26.06 5.16 10.77
CA PRO A 23 -26.49 3.84 11.21
C PRO A 23 -26.55 2.84 10.04
N THR A 24 -26.04 1.63 10.24
CA THR A 24 -25.43 0.84 9.16
C THR A 24 -26.33 -0.25 8.57
N LEU A 25 -27.13 -0.91 9.40
CA LEU A 25 -28.13 -1.91 9.01
C LEU A 25 -29.25 -1.38 8.08
N PRO A 26 -29.87 -0.21 8.32
CA PRO A 26 -30.93 0.29 7.44
C PRO A 26 -30.42 0.73 6.06
N LEU A 27 -29.16 1.16 5.96
CA LEU A 27 -28.57 1.64 4.70
C LEU A 27 -28.35 0.51 3.69
N GLY A 28 -27.99 -0.69 4.16
CA GLY A 28 -27.77 -1.85 3.27
C GLY A 28 -29.06 -2.33 2.62
N LEU A 29 -30.14 -2.37 3.41
CA LEU A 29 -31.48 -2.70 2.92
C LEU A 29 -32.00 -1.62 1.96
N ALA A 30 -31.74 -0.34 2.26
CA ALA A 30 -32.08 0.76 1.37
C ALA A 30 -31.32 0.69 0.03
N ALA A 31 -30.03 0.35 0.04
CA ALA A 31 -29.23 0.15 -1.18
C ALA A 31 -29.81 -0.97 -2.07
N GLY A 32 -30.16 -2.12 -1.46
CA GLY A 32 -30.81 -3.23 -2.14
C GLY A 32 -32.17 -2.84 -2.71
N GLY A 33 -33.01 -2.17 -1.92
CA GLY A 33 -34.32 -1.68 -2.34
C GLY A 33 -34.25 -0.71 -3.52
N LEU A 34 -33.36 0.28 -3.48
CA LEU A 34 -33.15 1.22 -4.59
C LEU A 34 -32.65 0.52 -5.86
N THR A 35 -31.85 -0.54 -5.72
CA THR A 35 -31.39 -1.33 -6.87
C THR A 35 -32.54 -2.09 -7.51
N VAL A 36 -33.41 -2.72 -6.71
CA VAL A 36 -34.61 -3.41 -7.22
C VAL A 36 -35.55 -2.43 -7.92
N ILE A 37 -35.80 -1.28 -7.31
CA ILE A 37 -36.56 -0.16 -7.88
C ILE A 37 -35.94 0.25 -9.24
N ALA A 38 -34.63 0.44 -9.33
CA ALA A 38 -33.96 0.78 -10.58
C ALA A 38 -34.12 -0.30 -11.68
N VAL A 39 -34.15 -1.59 -11.30
CA VAL A 39 -34.40 -2.70 -12.23
C VAL A 39 -35.85 -2.72 -12.72
N ILE A 40 -36.82 -2.42 -11.86
CA ILE A 40 -38.24 -2.34 -12.24
C ILE A 40 -38.47 -1.22 -13.28
N TRP A 41 -37.83 -0.06 -13.11
CA TRP A 41 -37.92 1.06 -14.04
C TRP A 41 -36.79 1.10 -15.08
N TRP A 42 -36.28 -0.06 -15.50
CA TRP A 42 -35.13 -0.16 -16.43
C TRP A 42 -35.31 0.61 -17.74
N SER A 43 -36.56 0.69 -18.23
CA SER A 43 -36.93 1.36 -19.48
C SER A 43 -36.90 2.90 -19.40
N ARG A 44 -36.79 3.49 -18.21
CA ARG A 44 -36.77 4.96 -18.01
C ARG A 44 -35.41 5.42 -17.50
N PRO A 45 -34.47 5.83 -18.39
CA PRO A 45 -33.11 6.18 -17.97
C PRO A 45 -33.04 7.37 -17.00
N GLN A 46 -34.00 8.31 -17.10
CA GLN A 46 -34.12 9.47 -16.21
C GLN A 46 -34.39 9.10 -14.75
N VAL A 47 -35.02 7.94 -14.51
CA VAL A 47 -35.33 7.44 -13.16
C VAL A 47 -34.29 6.40 -12.72
N ARG A 48 -33.89 5.51 -13.63
CA ARG A 48 -32.91 4.46 -13.36
C ARG A 48 -31.55 5.02 -12.92
N LEU A 49 -31.03 6.02 -13.62
CA LEU A 49 -29.69 6.54 -13.35
C LEU A 49 -29.56 7.12 -11.94
N PRO A 50 -30.39 8.08 -11.48
CA PRO A 50 -30.27 8.60 -10.12
C PRO A 50 -30.48 7.51 -9.06
N LEU A 51 -31.37 6.55 -9.29
CA LEU A 51 -31.57 5.43 -8.36
C LEU A 51 -30.32 4.54 -8.22
N LEU A 52 -29.67 4.20 -9.33
CA LEU A 52 -28.43 3.41 -9.29
C LEU A 52 -27.28 4.20 -8.64
N LEU A 53 -27.19 5.50 -8.88
CA LEU A 53 -26.19 6.35 -8.24
C LEU A 53 -26.44 6.43 -6.73
N SER A 54 -27.68 6.63 -6.29
CA SER A 54 -28.05 6.62 -4.86
C SER A 54 -27.81 5.26 -4.21
N ALA A 55 -28.14 4.16 -4.89
CA ALA A 55 -27.84 2.80 -4.40
C ALA A 55 -26.34 2.58 -4.24
N THR A 56 -25.54 3.09 -5.18
CA THR A 56 -24.07 3.00 -5.14
C THR A 56 -23.47 3.81 -3.99
N PHE A 57 -24.00 5.00 -3.72
CA PHE A 57 -23.62 5.80 -2.55
C PHE A 57 -23.88 5.04 -1.25
N LEU A 58 -25.08 4.47 -1.10
CA LEU A 58 -25.45 3.70 0.09
C LEU A 58 -24.62 2.42 0.23
N PHE A 59 -24.27 1.78 -0.88
CA PHE A 59 -23.38 0.61 -0.87
C PHE A 59 -21.96 0.96 -0.41
N GLY A 60 -21.44 2.14 -0.79
CA GLY A 60 -20.20 2.67 -0.22
C GLY A 60 -20.32 2.90 1.28
N ALA A 61 -21.40 3.57 1.72
CA ALA A 61 -21.62 3.86 3.13
C ALA A 61 -21.71 2.60 4.01
N THR A 62 -22.36 1.54 3.52
CA THR A 62 -22.49 0.27 4.24
C THR A 62 -21.18 -0.52 4.24
N ARG A 63 -20.37 -0.41 3.19
CA ARG A 63 -19.08 -1.10 3.13
C ARG A 63 -18.15 -0.70 4.27
N LEU A 64 -18.08 0.60 4.60
CA LEU A 64 -17.30 1.11 5.73
C LEU A 64 -17.76 0.50 7.05
N ALA A 65 -19.07 0.42 7.24
CA ALA A 65 -19.67 -0.11 8.45
C ALA A 65 -19.32 -1.58 8.71
N TYR A 66 -19.32 -2.41 7.66
CA TYR A 66 -18.95 -3.82 7.78
C TYR A 66 -17.45 -4.02 8.06
N ALA A 67 -16.60 -3.02 7.78
CA ALA A 67 -15.17 -3.09 8.09
C ALA A 67 -14.85 -2.72 9.54
N GLN A 68 -15.76 -2.04 10.25
CA GLN A 68 -15.53 -1.67 11.64
C GLN A 68 -15.49 -2.97 12.48
N PRO A 69 -14.43 -3.18 13.28
CA PRO A 69 -14.33 -4.39 14.10
C PRO A 69 -15.50 -4.43 15.08
N VAL A 70 -16.28 -5.52 15.02
CA VAL A 70 -17.34 -5.78 15.98
C VAL A 70 -16.68 -5.95 17.34
N THR A 71 -16.90 -5.00 18.24
CA THR A 71 -16.44 -5.08 19.63
C THR A 71 -17.24 -6.17 20.36
N THR A 72 -16.79 -7.41 20.25
CA THR A 72 -17.32 -8.55 21.01
C THR A 72 -16.66 -8.62 22.39
N GLU A 73 -17.31 -9.29 23.34
CA GLU A 73 -16.73 -9.57 24.68
C GLU A 73 -15.42 -10.38 24.63
N ARG A 74 -15.11 -11.00 23.49
CA ARG A 74 -13.87 -11.74 23.23
C ARG A 74 -12.73 -10.86 22.73
N SER A 75 -12.95 -9.57 22.51
CA SER A 75 -11.89 -8.74 21.94
C SER A 75 -10.77 -8.44 22.97
N VAL A 76 -9.51 -8.48 22.52
CA VAL A 76 -8.35 -8.19 23.38
C VAL A 76 -8.42 -6.80 24.02
N TRP A 77 -9.08 -5.84 23.37
CA TRP A 77 -9.21 -4.47 23.87
C TRP A 77 -9.89 -4.40 25.25
N ALA A 78 -10.75 -5.36 25.60
CA ALA A 78 -11.43 -5.42 26.89
C ALA A 78 -10.47 -5.60 28.08
N TYR A 79 -9.22 -5.99 27.80
CA TYR A 79 -8.20 -6.28 28.81
C TYR A 79 -7.10 -5.21 28.89
N ILE A 80 -7.31 -4.04 28.25
CA ILE A 80 -6.41 -2.89 28.37
C ILE A 80 -6.20 -2.50 29.84
N GLY A 81 -4.97 -2.12 30.19
CA GLY A 81 -4.56 -1.70 31.51
C GLY A 81 -4.13 -2.84 32.43
N GLN A 82 -4.41 -4.10 32.07
CA GLN A 82 -4.08 -5.28 32.87
C GLN A 82 -2.75 -5.89 32.42
N LYS A 83 -1.99 -6.43 33.39
CA LYS A 83 -0.82 -7.27 33.10
C LYS A 83 -1.31 -8.69 32.81
N SER A 84 -1.00 -9.22 31.65
CA SER A 84 -1.53 -10.49 31.16
C SER A 84 -0.49 -11.28 30.38
N PHE A 85 -0.73 -12.59 30.24
CA PHE A 85 -0.02 -13.37 29.23
C PHE A 85 -0.87 -13.45 27.98
N VAL A 86 -0.35 -12.97 26.85
CA VAL A 86 -1.03 -13.06 25.56
C VAL A 86 -0.30 -14.07 24.70
N THR A 87 -1.04 -15.02 24.15
CA THR A 87 -0.54 -15.97 23.14
C THR A 87 -1.18 -15.66 21.80
N GLY A 88 -0.37 -15.59 20.76
CA GLY A 88 -0.83 -15.27 19.42
C GLY A 88 0.18 -15.61 18.34
N THR A 89 -0.23 -15.39 17.09
CA THR A 89 0.59 -15.64 15.91
C THR A 89 0.94 -14.34 15.21
N VAL A 90 2.20 -14.18 14.78
CA VAL A 90 2.66 -13.03 13.98
C VAL A 90 1.97 -13.01 12.61
N THR A 91 1.22 -11.95 12.32
CA THR A 91 0.35 -11.84 11.12
C THR A 91 0.95 -11.10 9.96
N GLN A 92 2.04 -10.35 10.16
CA GLN A 92 2.74 -9.58 9.14
C GLN A 92 4.25 -9.68 9.32
N GLN A 93 5.03 -9.34 8.30
CA GLN A 93 6.48 -9.24 8.43
C GLN A 93 6.80 -8.09 9.42
N PRO A 94 7.57 -8.33 10.49
CA PRO A 94 7.90 -7.29 11.44
C PRO A 94 8.65 -6.12 10.79
N ASP A 95 8.28 -4.92 11.18
CA ASP A 95 9.01 -3.69 10.84
C ASP A 95 10.27 -3.61 11.73
N ARG A 96 11.46 -3.57 11.15
CA ARG A 96 12.74 -3.70 11.88
C ARG A 96 13.58 -2.46 11.70
N ARG A 97 13.88 -1.80 12.81
CA ARG A 97 14.80 -0.66 12.90
C ARG A 97 16.08 -1.09 13.61
N GLU A 98 17.08 -0.22 13.65
CA GLU A 98 18.35 -0.53 14.31
C GLU A 98 18.19 -0.83 15.82
N ASP A 99 17.30 -0.10 16.49
CA ASP A 99 17.15 -0.10 17.96
C ASP A 99 15.91 -0.87 18.46
N GLN A 100 14.97 -1.18 17.57
CA GLN A 100 13.69 -1.81 17.92
C GLN A 100 13.08 -2.55 16.73
N GLN A 101 12.16 -3.47 17.01
CA GLN A 101 11.26 -4.06 16.02
C GLN A 101 9.81 -3.87 16.45
N SER A 102 8.94 -3.61 15.46
CA SER A 102 7.49 -3.59 15.63
C SER A 102 6.87 -4.80 14.95
N ALA A 103 6.05 -5.56 15.67
CA ALA A 103 5.39 -6.75 15.14
C ALA A 103 3.90 -6.74 15.48
N THR A 104 3.06 -7.14 14.53
CA THR A 104 1.62 -7.31 14.77
C THR A 104 1.30 -8.79 14.97
N ILE A 105 0.59 -9.11 16.05
CA ILE A 105 0.09 -10.46 16.30
C ILE A 105 -1.42 -10.50 16.29
N SER A 106 -1.98 -11.62 15.83
CA SER A 106 -3.36 -12.00 16.13
C SER A 106 -3.36 -12.69 17.48
N ALA A 107 -3.99 -12.09 18.48
CA ALA A 107 -4.18 -12.76 19.76
C ALA A 107 -5.14 -13.93 19.58
N GLU A 108 -4.84 -15.03 20.27
CA GLU A 108 -5.65 -16.24 20.30
C GLU A 108 -6.13 -16.49 21.73
N GLN A 109 -5.25 -16.29 22.70
CA GLN A 109 -5.52 -16.57 24.11
C GLN A 109 -4.92 -15.48 25.01
N ILE A 110 -5.66 -15.16 26.07
CA ILE A 110 -5.17 -14.33 27.16
C ILE A 110 -5.28 -15.10 28.46
N GLU A 111 -4.24 -15.04 29.29
CA GLU A 111 -4.23 -15.61 30.63
C GLU A 111 -4.12 -14.47 31.64
N LEU A 112 -5.10 -14.40 32.53
CA LEU A 112 -5.23 -13.40 33.59
C LEU A 112 -5.50 -14.12 34.90
N ASN A 113 -4.65 -13.90 35.89
CA ASN A 113 -4.77 -14.52 37.22
C ASN A 113 -4.94 -16.06 37.16
N GLY A 114 -4.25 -16.73 36.24
CA GLY A 114 -4.33 -18.18 36.03
C GLY A 114 -5.57 -18.66 35.25
N VAL A 115 -6.45 -17.75 34.82
CA VAL A 115 -7.61 -18.09 33.98
C VAL A 115 -7.32 -17.76 32.53
N THR A 116 -7.34 -18.78 31.67
CA THR A 116 -7.16 -18.63 30.22
C THR A 116 -8.50 -18.41 29.54
N ARG A 117 -8.58 -17.39 28.68
CA ARG A 117 -9.73 -17.08 27.84
C ARG A 117 -9.32 -16.98 26.38
N GLN A 118 -10.18 -17.44 25.47
CA GLN A 118 -9.99 -17.21 24.03
C GLN A 118 -10.32 -15.75 23.73
N VAL A 119 -9.44 -15.11 22.96
CA VAL A 119 -9.60 -13.72 22.56
C VAL A 119 -9.30 -13.55 21.08
N GLU A 120 -9.85 -12.48 20.51
CA GLU A 120 -9.68 -12.11 19.11
C GLU A 120 -9.24 -10.65 19.01
N GLY A 121 -8.44 -10.35 17.99
CA GLY A 121 -7.98 -8.99 17.70
C GLY A 121 -6.47 -8.90 17.52
N LEU A 122 -6.05 -7.78 16.95
CA LEU A 122 -4.64 -7.50 16.68
C LEU A 122 -4.00 -6.73 17.84
N VAL A 123 -2.78 -7.13 18.19
CA VAL A 123 -1.93 -6.44 19.16
C VAL A 123 -0.65 -6.03 18.45
N LEU A 124 -0.31 -4.74 18.51
CA LEU A 124 0.98 -4.23 18.07
C LEU A 124 1.99 -4.37 19.20
N LEU A 125 3.16 -4.88 18.89
CA LEU A 125 4.26 -5.10 19.81
C LEU A 125 5.38 -4.14 19.47
N LYS A 126 5.96 -3.48 20.46
CA LYS A 126 7.24 -2.78 20.36
C LYS A 126 8.26 -3.56 21.17
N LEU A 127 9.27 -4.11 20.50
CA LEU A 127 10.22 -5.07 21.05
C LEU A 127 11.66 -4.61 20.76
N PRO A 128 12.66 -5.05 21.55
CA PRO A 128 14.05 -4.93 21.15
C PRO A 128 14.31 -5.70 19.83
N PRO A 129 15.39 -5.39 19.09
CA PRO A 129 15.65 -5.96 17.76
C PRO A 129 15.88 -7.47 17.79
N ASN A 130 16.29 -8.02 18.94
CA ASN A 130 16.51 -9.44 19.15
C ASN A 130 15.60 -10.02 20.25
N PRO A 131 15.11 -11.25 20.10
CA PRO A 131 15.26 -12.14 18.94
C PRO A 131 14.43 -11.67 17.72
N GLU A 132 14.92 -11.93 16.50
CA GLU A 132 14.21 -11.58 15.27
C GLU A 132 12.90 -12.39 15.10
N LEU A 133 11.77 -11.69 15.06
CA LEU A 133 10.49 -12.32 14.78
C LEU A 133 10.27 -12.53 13.27
N ARG A 134 9.49 -13.57 12.94
CA ARG A 134 9.10 -13.91 11.58
C ARG A 134 7.60 -14.17 11.47
N TYR A 135 7.04 -13.90 10.30
CA TYR A 135 5.64 -14.18 10.00
C TYR A 135 5.29 -15.65 10.29
N GLY A 136 4.14 -15.88 10.92
CA GLY A 136 3.64 -17.22 11.25
C GLY A 136 4.24 -17.84 12.51
N GLN A 137 5.20 -17.20 13.19
CA GLN A 137 5.66 -17.67 14.49
C GLN A 137 4.56 -17.49 15.55
N ARG A 138 4.37 -18.52 16.37
CA ARG A 138 3.50 -18.45 17.54
C ARG A 138 4.33 -18.01 18.75
N ILE A 139 3.87 -16.98 19.45
CA ILE A 139 4.61 -16.38 20.55
C ILE A 139 3.71 -16.20 21.77
N ARG A 140 4.32 -16.28 22.95
CA ARG A 140 3.72 -15.94 24.24
C ARG A 140 4.42 -14.72 24.81
N LEU A 141 3.64 -13.75 25.21
CA LEU A 141 4.07 -12.45 25.68
C LEU A 141 3.61 -12.24 27.10
N GLU A 142 4.47 -11.74 27.97
CA GLU A 142 4.10 -11.22 29.28
C GLU A 142 4.32 -9.71 29.28
N GLY A 143 3.24 -8.95 29.49
CA GLY A 143 3.32 -7.50 29.48
C GLY A 143 2.00 -6.86 29.88
N ARG A 144 1.98 -5.53 29.85
CA ARG A 144 0.76 -4.75 30.06
C ARG A 144 0.15 -4.40 28.71
N LEU A 145 -1.15 -4.61 28.56
CA LEU A 145 -1.88 -4.14 27.39
C LEU A 145 -2.15 -2.64 27.55
N GLU A 146 -1.75 -1.86 26.57
CA GLU A 146 -1.84 -0.41 26.57
C GLU A 146 -2.74 0.05 25.43
N GLN A 147 -3.44 1.16 25.66
CA GLN A 147 -4.13 1.84 24.59
C GLN A 147 -3.14 2.73 23.83
N PRO A 148 -3.10 2.68 22.49
CA PRO A 148 -2.31 3.62 21.72
C PRO A 148 -2.71 5.06 22.07
N GLN A 149 -1.70 5.91 22.30
CA GLN A 149 -1.92 7.31 22.61
C GLN A 149 -2.22 8.10 21.32
N THR A 150 -3.05 9.13 21.43
CA THR A 150 -3.22 10.15 20.39
C THR A 150 -2.15 11.21 20.64
N GLY A 151 -1.26 11.44 19.66
CA GLY A 151 -0.26 12.51 19.74
C GLY A 151 -0.88 13.88 19.41
N GLU A 152 -0.15 14.96 19.68
CA GLU A 152 -0.61 16.34 19.39
C GLU A 152 -0.72 16.59 17.87
N ASP A 153 0.27 16.16 17.09
CA ASP A 153 0.32 16.36 15.63
C ASP A 153 -0.25 15.18 14.81
N PHE A 154 -0.31 13.98 15.39
CA PHE A 154 -0.75 12.77 14.70
C PHE A 154 -1.62 11.89 15.59
N ASP A 155 -2.84 11.61 15.13
CA ASP A 155 -3.76 10.70 15.80
C ASP A 155 -3.40 9.23 15.51
N TYR A 156 -2.32 8.79 16.16
CA TYR A 156 -1.79 7.44 16.04
C TYR A 156 -2.81 6.37 16.45
N ARG A 157 -3.71 6.70 17.39
CA ARG A 157 -4.79 5.80 17.81
C ARG A 157 -5.78 5.55 16.67
N SER A 158 -6.26 6.60 16.01
CA SER A 158 -7.19 6.45 14.88
C SER A 158 -6.52 5.76 13.69
N TYR A 159 -5.24 6.04 13.44
CA TYR A 159 -4.44 5.34 12.43
C TYR A 159 -4.37 3.82 12.70
N LEU A 160 -4.01 3.40 13.91
CA LEU A 160 -3.92 1.98 14.26
C LEU A 160 -5.29 1.29 14.28
N ALA A 161 -6.32 1.98 14.76
CA ALA A 161 -7.69 1.46 14.78
C ALA A 161 -8.20 1.13 13.36
N ARG A 162 -7.83 1.95 12.37
CA ARG A 162 -8.13 1.71 10.95
C ARG A 162 -7.39 0.49 10.38
N HIS A 163 -6.24 0.14 10.96
CA HIS A 163 -5.52 -1.10 10.66
C HIS A 163 -5.99 -2.30 11.52
N GLY A 164 -7.08 -2.15 12.28
CA GLY A 164 -7.64 -3.17 13.16
C GLY A 164 -6.83 -3.41 14.45
N VAL A 165 -5.83 -2.56 14.73
CA VAL A 165 -5.00 -2.62 15.93
C VAL A 165 -5.54 -1.64 16.95
N HIS A 166 -6.04 -2.16 18.07
CA HIS A 166 -6.58 -1.33 19.15
C HIS A 166 -5.73 -1.37 20.43
N VAL A 167 -4.75 -2.27 20.47
CA VAL A 167 -3.97 -2.57 21.65
C VAL A 167 -2.49 -2.61 21.31
N LEU A 168 -1.68 -1.99 22.15
CA LEU A 168 -0.23 -1.98 22.10
C LEU A 168 0.34 -2.76 23.29
N MET A 169 1.49 -3.38 23.11
CA MET A 169 2.30 -3.90 24.21
C MET A 169 3.76 -3.50 24.00
N THR A 170 4.30 -2.74 24.94
CA THR A 170 5.66 -2.20 24.88
C THR A 170 6.59 -3.07 25.72
N GLU A 171 7.73 -3.46 25.14
CA GLU A 171 8.79 -4.26 25.76
C GLU A 171 8.30 -5.52 26.53
N PRO A 172 7.42 -6.35 25.97
CA PRO A 172 6.99 -7.54 26.67
C PRO A 172 8.09 -8.59 26.78
N LYS A 173 8.03 -9.41 27.83
CA LYS A 173 8.86 -10.62 27.89
C LYS A 173 8.34 -11.61 26.87
N LEU A 174 9.18 -11.91 25.89
CA LEU A 174 8.86 -12.76 24.76
C LEU A 174 9.33 -14.19 24.99
N ARG A 175 8.44 -15.15 24.71
CA ARG A 175 8.78 -16.57 24.58
C ARG A 175 8.23 -17.11 23.27
N ILE A 176 9.10 -17.58 22.39
CA ILE A 176 8.71 -18.25 21.14
C ILE A 176 8.17 -19.65 21.47
N LEU A 177 6.99 -19.98 20.96
CA LEU A 177 6.36 -21.29 21.15
C LEU A 177 6.58 -22.18 19.91
N PRO A 178 6.60 -23.51 20.09
CA PRO A 178 6.56 -24.42 18.97
C PRO A 178 5.21 -24.33 18.26
N GLY A 179 5.25 -24.42 16.92
CA GLY A 179 4.07 -24.31 16.08
C GLY A 179 4.21 -23.16 15.08
N VAL A 180 3.57 -23.34 13.93
CA VAL A 180 3.65 -22.41 12.81
C VAL A 180 2.24 -22.09 12.37
N GLY A 181 1.80 -20.86 12.65
CA GLY A 181 0.54 -20.33 12.18
C GLY A 181 0.66 -19.67 10.80
N GLY A 182 -0.43 -19.08 10.34
CA GLY A 182 -0.49 -18.40 9.05
C GLY A 182 -0.52 -19.34 7.84
N SER A 183 -0.66 -18.75 6.66
CA SER A 183 -0.75 -19.48 5.40
C SER A 183 0.62 -19.98 4.94
N TRP A 184 0.73 -21.25 4.53
CA TRP A 184 2.00 -21.84 4.09
C TRP A 184 2.64 -21.07 2.91
N TRP A 185 1.83 -20.61 1.96
CA TRP A 185 2.31 -19.87 0.79
C TRP A 185 2.80 -18.47 1.16
N GLN A 186 2.15 -17.78 2.11
CA GLN A 186 2.62 -16.49 2.64
C GLN A 186 3.96 -16.66 3.36
N ARG A 187 4.11 -17.73 4.15
CA ARG A 187 5.39 -18.05 4.80
C ARG A 187 6.50 -18.27 3.78
N THR A 188 6.23 -18.99 2.70
CA THR A 188 7.23 -19.22 1.64
C THR A 188 7.60 -17.93 0.94
N ALA A 189 6.62 -17.10 0.55
CA ALA A 189 6.86 -15.83 -0.13
C ALA A 189 7.66 -14.85 0.75
N LEU A 190 7.24 -14.67 2.01
CA LEU A 190 7.92 -13.78 2.95
C LEU A 190 9.28 -14.34 3.39
N GLY A 191 9.43 -15.66 3.50
CA GLY A 191 10.72 -16.28 3.76
C GLY A 191 11.71 -16.12 2.60
N LEU A 192 11.22 -16.15 1.35
CA LEU A 192 12.02 -15.82 0.18
C LEU A 192 12.41 -14.34 0.15
N ASN A 193 11.48 -13.44 0.53
CA ASN A 193 11.75 -12.02 0.70
C ASN A 193 12.84 -11.79 1.76
N ASP A 194 12.72 -12.39 2.94
CA ASP A 194 13.73 -12.30 4.01
C ASP A 194 15.11 -12.78 3.52
N ARG A 195 15.16 -13.88 2.76
CA ARG A 195 16.40 -14.38 2.19
C ARG A 195 17.00 -13.40 1.19
N ALA A 196 16.19 -12.85 0.28
CA ALA A 196 16.62 -11.85 -0.68
C ALA A 196 17.15 -10.58 0.02
N ARG A 197 16.50 -10.15 1.10
CA ARG A 197 16.96 -9.04 1.95
C ARG A 197 18.32 -9.31 2.56
N GLN A 198 18.49 -10.47 3.20
CA GLN A 198 19.76 -10.87 3.80
C GLN A 198 20.89 -10.98 2.77
N THR A 199 20.59 -11.49 1.57
CA THR A 199 21.56 -11.51 0.47
C THR A 199 21.96 -10.10 0.06
N ALA A 200 21.02 -9.17 -0.17
CA ALA A 200 21.34 -7.81 -0.56
C ALA A 200 22.22 -7.08 0.50
N LEU A 201 21.94 -7.29 1.79
CA LEU A 201 22.74 -6.78 2.91
C LEU A 201 24.16 -7.35 2.96
N GLN A 202 24.40 -8.52 2.35
CA GLN A 202 25.73 -9.13 2.26
C GLN A 202 26.49 -8.74 1.00
N LEU A 203 25.79 -8.40 -0.10
CA LEU A 203 26.38 -8.04 -1.39
C LEU A 203 26.92 -6.61 -1.41
N ILE A 204 26.25 -5.68 -0.72
CA ILE A 204 26.53 -4.25 -0.80
C ILE A 204 26.73 -3.69 0.61
N SER A 205 27.64 -2.74 0.78
CA SER A 205 27.84 -2.05 2.06
C SER A 205 26.71 -1.07 2.39
N GLU A 206 26.43 -0.90 3.67
CA GLU A 206 25.54 0.16 4.13
C GLU A 206 26.12 1.56 3.84
N PRO A 207 25.28 2.57 3.54
CA PRO A 207 23.81 2.57 3.52
C PRO A 207 23.18 2.11 2.19
N HIS A 208 23.99 1.71 1.20
CA HIS A 208 23.53 1.42 -0.16
C HIS A 208 22.67 0.15 -0.22
N ALA A 209 22.94 -0.85 0.64
CA ALA A 209 22.10 -2.03 0.75
C ALA A 209 20.69 -1.67 1.22
N SER A 210 20.56 -0.86 2.28
CA SER A 210 19.26 -0.39 2.76
C SER A 210 18.53 0.49 1.74
N LEU A 211 19.24 1.32 0.98
CA LEU A 211 18.66 2.06 -0.15
C LEU A 211 18.14 1.13 -1.24
N LEU A 212 18.90 0.09 -1.60
CA LEU A 212 18.47 -0.91 -2.59
C LEU A 212 17.21 -1.63 -2.12
N LEU A 213 17.15 -2.01 -0.84
CA LEU A 213 15.98 -2.65 -0.24
C LEU A 213 14.76 -1.72 -0.20
N GLY A 214 14.94 -0.43 0.05
CA GLY A 214 13.87 0.57 -0.07
C GLY A 214 13.31 0.64 -1.48
N ILE A 215 14.18 0.77 -2.49
CA ILE A 215 13.80 0.93 -3.89
C ILE A 215 13.16 -0.34 -4.47
N LEU A 216 13.74 -1.52 -4.19
CA LEU A 216 13.26 -2.81 -4.71
C LEU A 216 12.12 -3.41 -3.92
N MET A 217 12.23 -3.36 -2.59
CA MET A 217 11.37 -4.11 -1.68
C MET A 217 10.48 -3.21 -0.82
N GLY A 218 10.54 -1.88 -0.99
CA GLY A 218 9.75 -0.94 -0.19
C GLY A 218 10.11 -0.94 1.31
N VAL A 219 11.26 -1.48 1.67
CA VAL A 219 11.72 -1.59 3.06
C VAL A 219 12.47 -0.30 3.43
N GLN A 220 11.81 0.57 4.20
CA GLN A 220 12.42 1.83 4.65
C GLN A 220 13.05 1.75 6.02
N SER A 221 12.69 0.73 6.79
CA SER A 221 12.98 0.64 8.22
C SER A 221 14.46 0.47 8.57
N THR A 222 15.25 0.03 7.59
CA THR A 222 16.70 -0.15 7.73
C THR A 222 17.50 1.02 7.18
N ILE A 223 16.85 2.01 6.55
CA ILE A 223 17.53 3.17 5.99
C ILE A 223 17.93 4.11 7.13
N PRO A 224 19.21 4.50 7.25
CA PRO A 224 19.65 5.46 8.27
C PRO A 224 18.90 6.79 8.21
N ASP A 225 18.69 7.40 9.38
CA ASP A 225 17.88 8.63 9.51
C ASP A 225 18.46 9.82 8.74
N ASP A 226 19.78 9.94 8.66
CA ASP A 226 20.47 10.99 7.89
C ASP A 226 20.22 10.86 6.38
N VAL A 227 20.17 9.62 5.89
CA VAL A 227 19.80 9.31 4.51
C VAL A 227 18.32 9.64 4.27
N LEU A 228 17.42 9.23 5.17
CA LEU A 228 15.99 9.57 5.08
C LEU A 228 15.76 11.09 5.08
N GLU A 229 16.47 11.83 5.93
CA GLU A 229 16.41 13.29 6.00
C GLU A 229 16.90 13.92 4.69
N THR A 230 17.98 13.41 4.11
CA THR A 230 18.49 13.88 2.81
C THR A 230 17.45 13.71 1.71
N PHE A 231 16.82 12.53 1.61
CA PHE A 231 15.76 12.28 0.62
C PHE A 231 14.51 13.13 0.88
N SER A 232 14.19 13.40 2.15
CA SER A 232 13.10 14.29 2.54
C SER A 232 13.39 15.74 2.12
N ALA A 233 14.59 16.24 2.40
CA ALA A 233 15.04 17.58 2.05
C ALA A 233 15.04 17.80 0.53
N THR A 234 15.42 16.79 -0.26
CA THR A 234 15.37 16.85 -1.72
C THR A 234 13.99 16.53 -2.32
N GLY A 235 12.99 16.18 -1.50
CA GLY A 235 11.65 15.80 -1.97
C GLY A 235 11.61 14.49 -2.78
N THR A 236 12.63 13.65 -2.64
CA THR A 236 12.80 12.40 -3.38
C THR A 236 12.46 11.17 -2.54
N SER A 237 11.94 11.32 -1.31
CA SER A 237 11.54 10.19 -0.44
C SER A 237 10.56 9.21 -1.09
N HIS A 238 9.76 9.66 -2.06
CA HIS A 238 8.85 8.81 -2.82
C HIS A 238 9.56 7.74 -3.67
N ILE A 239 10.87 7.90 -3.93
CA ILE A 239 11.72 6.91 -4.62
C ILE A 239 12.09 5.75 -3.68
N LEU A 240 12.18 6.02 -2.37
CA LEU A 240 12.51 5.01 -1.35
C LEU A 240 11.34 4.09 -1.00
N VAL A 241 10.15 4.38 -1.52
CA VAL A 241 8.98 3.49 -1.46
C VAL A 241 8.76 2.94 -2.86
N LEU A 242 8.23 1.73 -2.95
CA LEU A 242 7.68 1.25 -4.21
C LEU A 242 6.54 2.16 -4.68
N SER A 243 6.86 2.99 -5.66
CA SER A 243 5.90 3.82 -6.37
C SER A 243 5.22 3.05 -7.51
N GLY A 244 4.15 3.62 -8.07
CA GLY A 244 3.49 3.03 -9.22
C GLY A 244 4.40 2.90 -10.45
N TRP A 245 5.40 3.78 -10.57
CA TRP A 245 6.43 3.69 -11.61
C TRP A 245 7.26 2.41 -11.49
N ASN A 246 7.72 2.07 -10.29
CA ASN A 246 8.52 0.87 -10.03
C ASN A 246 7.74 -0.38 -10.48
N ILE A 247 6.44 -0.43 -10.15
CA ILE A 247 5.55 -1.52 -10.58
C ILE A 247 5.37 -1.55 -12.10
N SER A 248 5.20 -0.39 -12.75
CA SER A 248 5.11 -0.32 -14.22
C SER A 248 6.38 -0.86 -14.89
N VAL A 249 7.57 -0.50 -14.39
CA VAL A 249 8.85 -1.01 -14.91
C VAL A 249 8.88 -2.54 -14.82
N ILE A 250 8.44 -3.11 -13.70
CA ILE A 250 8.40 -4.57 -13.50
C ILE A 250 7.40 -5.24 -14.45
N ILE A 251 6.20 -4.68 -14.62
CA ILE A 251 5.19 -5.21 -15.55
C ILE A 251 5.71 -5.21 -16.98
N VAL A 252 6.38 -4.13 -17.40
CA VAL A 252 7.02 -4.02 -18.71
C VAL A 252 8.13 -5.05 -18.83
N GLY A 253 9.01 -5.16 -17.84
CA GLY A 253 10.09 -6.15 -17.83
C GLY A 253 9.59 -7.59 -17.97
N ILE A 254 8.55 -7.95 -17.21
CA ILE A 254 7.87 -9.25 -17.30
C ILE A 254 7.33 -9.47 -18.71
N SER A 255 6.62 -8.48 -19.24
CA SER A 255 5.96 -8.58 -20.56
C SER A 255 6.99 -8.68 -21.69
N SER A 256 8.09 -7.92 -21.61
CA SER A 256 9.23 -7.97 -22.54
C SER A 256 9.94 -9.32 -22.49
N LEU A 257 10.17 -9.88 -21.29
CA LEU A 257 10.77 -11.20 -21.12
C LEU A 257 9.89 -12.30 -21.74
N LEU A 258 8.60 -12.31 -21.44
CA LEU A 258 7.66 -13.29 -22.01
C LEU A 258 7.55 -13.15 -23.53
N SER A 259 7.59 -11.92 -24.05
CA SER A 259 7.62 -11.69 -25.49
C SER A 259 8.93 -12.18 -26.13
N ALA A 260 10.07 -12.06 -25.45
CA ALA A 260 11.35 -12.58 -25.92
C ALA A 260 11.38 -14.11 -25.98
N LEU A 261 10.56 -14.79 -25.15
CA LEU A 261 10.32 -16.23 -25.22
C LEU A 261 9.32 -16.64 -26.33
N ASN A 262 9.08 -15.78 -27.31
CA ASN A 262 8.15 -15.99 -28.44
C ASN A 262 6.70 -16.31 -28.03
N MET A 263 6.27 -15.90 -26.83
CA MET A 263 4.87 -16.04 -26.41
C MET A 263 3.98 -15.03 -27.15
N SER A 264 2.78 -15.46 -27.55
CA SER A 264 1.78 -14.54 -28.12
C SER A 264 1.35 -13.48 -27.09
N LYS A 265 0.85 -12.32 -27.55
CA LYS A 265 0.38 -11.23 -26.67
C LYS A 265 -0.63 -11.72 -25.61
N LYS A 266 -1.53 -12.64 -26.00
CA LYS A 266 -2.53 -13.20 -25.08
C LYS A 266 -1.91 -14.16 -24.07
N GLN A 267 -0.96 -15.01 -24.48
CA GLN A 267 -0.22 -15.89 -23.56
C GLN A 267 0.63 -15.09 -22.56
N ALA A 268 1.34 -14.06 -23.04
CA ALA A 268 2.11 -13.16 -22.18
C ALA A 268 1.20 -12.46 -21.16
N ALA A 269 0.03 -11.99 -21.58
CA ALA A 269 -0.97 -11.40 -20.69
C ALA A 269 -1.45 -12.39 -19.61
N TYR A 270 -1.83 -13.62 -19.97
CA TYR A 270 -2.24 -14.65 -19.01
C TYR A 270 -1.14 -15.01 -18.01
N CYS A 271 0.12 -15.03 -18.41
CA CYS A 271 1.26 -15.28 -17.52
C CYS A 271 1.61 -14.07 -16.65
N SER A 272 1.40 -12.85 -17.15
CA SER A 272 1.74 -11.63 -16.41
C SER A 272 0.84 -11.39 -15.19
N LEU A 273 -0.46 -11.68 -15.26
CA LEU A 273 -1.41 -11.50 -14.14
C LEU A 273 -0.99 -12.24 -12.85
N PRO A 274 -0.74 -13.57 -12.87
CA PRO A 274 -0.29 -14.27 -11.68
C PRO A 274 1.10 -13.82 -11.23
N LEU A 275 1.97 -13.40 -12.15
CA LEU A 275 3.32 -12.92 -11.80
C LEU A 275 3.28 -11.55 -11.10
N ILE A 276 2.38 -10.66 -11.53
CA ILE A 276 2.09 -9.40 -10.82
C ILE A 276 1.59 -9.71 -9.41
N GLY A 277 0.62 -10.62 -9.27
CA GLY A 277 0.11 -11.04 -7.96
C GLY A 277 1.20 -11.61 -7.06
N LEU A 278 2.06 -12.49 -7.60
CA LEU A 278 3.19 -13.06 -6.88
C LEU A 278 4.19 -11.99 -6.46
N TYR A 279 4.46 -11.00 -7.32
CA TYR A 279 5.34 -9.88 -7.00
C TYR A 279 4.78 -9.02 -5.87
N VAL A 280 3.49 -8.67 -5.89
CA VAL A 280 2.83 -7.91 -4.82
C VAL A 280 2.94 -8.65 -3.48
N LEU A 281 2.76 -9.97 -3.50
CA LEU A 281 2.93 -10.80 -2.32
C LEU A 281 4.39 -10.89 -1.86
N PHE A 282 5.32 -10.96 -2.80
CA PHE A 282 6.75 -11.03 -2.52
C PHE A 282 7.26 -9.75 -1.86
N VAL A 283 6.81 -8.57 -2.31
CA VAL A 283 7.32 -7.31 -1.78
C VAL A 283 6.54 -6.77 -0.58
N GLY A 284 5.29 -7.19 -0.43
CA GLY A 284 4.41 -6.66 0.61
C GLY A 284 3.37 -5.75 -0.01
N ALA A 285 2.11 -6.03 0.32
CA ALA A 285 0.93 -5.43 -0.30
C ALA A 285 0.63 -4.02 0.24
N SER A 286 1.61 -3.10 0.18
CA SER A 286 1.37 -1.70 0.53
C SER A 286 0.32 -1.07 -0.39
N PRO A 287 -0.47 -0.09 0.07
CA PRO A 287 -1.54 0.51 -0.73
C PRO A 287 -1.08 1.02 -2.11
N SER A 288 0.08 1.66 -2.17
CA SER A 288 0.66 2.14 -3.44
C SER A 288 1.00 1.01 -4.42
N VAL A 289 1.56 -0.10 -3.92
CA VAL A 289 1.91 -1.28 -4.71
C VAL A 289 0.64 -1.97 -5.22
N VAL A 290 -0.34 -2.17 -4.35
CA VAL A 290 -1.61 -2.81 -4.70
C VAL A 290 -2.36 -1.99 -5.75
N ARG A 291 -2.43 -0.66 -5.60
CA ARG A 291 -3.05 0.21 -6.61
C ARG A 291 -2.40 0.05 -7.98
N ALA A 292 -1.07 0.14 -8.02
CA ALA A 292 -0.33 0.04 -9.28
C ALA A 292 -0.47 -1.36 -9.91
N ALA A 293 -0.49 -2.41 -9.10
CA ALA A 293 -0.74 -3.77 -9.55
C ALA A 293 -2.16 -3.95 -10.11
N VAL A 294 -3.18 -3.36 -9.48
CA VAL A 294 -4.56 -3.38 -10.00
C VAL A 294 -4.65 -2.62 -11.32
N MET A 295 -4.10 -1.40 -11.40
CA MET A 295 -4.06 -0.64 -12.65
C MET A 295 -3.31 -1.38 -13.77
N GLY A 296 -2.17 -1.97 -13.44
CA GLY A 296 -1.37 -2.80 -14.34
C GLY A 296 -2.13 -4.04 -14.83
N SER A 297 -2.83 -4.72 -13.91
CA SER A 297 -3.68 -5.87 -14.23
C SER A 297 -4.83 -5.47 -15.15
N LEU A 298 -5.45 -4.31 -14.93
CA LEU A 298 -6.48 -3.77 -15.82
C LEU A 298 -5.94 -3.48 -17.23
N ALA A 299 -4.72 -2.93 -17.33
CA ALA A 299 -4.07 -2.72 -18.62
C ALA A 299 -3.79 -4.04 -19.35
N VAL A 300 -3.31 -5.06 -18.64
CA VAL A 300 -3.11 -6.42 -19.18
C VAL A 300 -4.43 -7.06 -19.61
N LEU A 301 -5.48 -6.95 -18.80
CA LEU A 301 -6.82 -7.45 -19.14
C LEU A 301 -7.39 -6.73 -20.38
N ALA A 302 -7.10 -5.44 -20.55
CA ALA A 302 -7.52 -4.70 -21.73
C ALA A 302 -6.92 -5.27 -23.02
N VAL A 303 -5.67 -5.77 -22.97
CA VAL A 303 -5.03 -6.50 -24.09
C VAL A 303 -5.77 -7.82 -24.40
N LEU A 304 -6.27 -8.53 -23.38
CA LEU A 304 -7.01 -9.78 -23.60
C LEU A 304 -8.37 -9.56 -24.28
N VAL A 305 -9.01 -8.42 -23.97
CA VAL A 305 -10.32 -8.03 -24.51
C VAL A 305 -10.19 -7.16 -25.77
N ASP A 306 -8.97 -6.92 -26.26
CA ASP A 306 -8.67 -6.07 -27.41
C ASP A 306 -9.28 -4.65 -27.29
N ARG A 307 -9.18 -4.05 -26.08
CA ARG A 307 -9.64 -2.70 -25.76
C ARG A 307 -8.51 -1.81 -25.26
N GLU A 308 -8.65 -0.51 -25.45
CA GLU A 308 -7.77 0.48 -24.82
C GLU A 308 -8.15 0.70 -23.36
N SER A 309 -7.14 0.78 -22.48
CA SER A 309 -7.33 1.12 -21.07
C SER A 309 -7.33 2.64 -20.91
N GLU A 310 -8.47 3.21 -20.51
CA GLU A 310 -8.57 4.63 -20.19
C GLU A 310 -8.00 4.91 -18.78
N ALA A 311 -7.00 5.79 -18.70
CA ALA A 311 -6.22 6.07 -17.49
C ALA A 311 -7.08 6.46 -16.27
N TRP A 312 -8.06 7.36 -16.44
CA TRP A 312 -8.98 7.79 -15.38
C TRP A 312 -9.87 6.66 -14.89
N THR A 313 -10.40 5.85 -15.81
CA THR A 313 -11.23 4.70 -15.46
C THR A 313 -10.40 3.67 -14.68
N SER A 314 -9.16 3.40 -15.09
CA SER A 314 -8.26 2.49 -14.37
C SER A 314 -7.92 2.96 -12.95
N LEU A 315 -7.66 4.26 -12.77
CA LEU A 315 -7.40 4.83 -11.44
C LEU A 315 -8.62 4.69 -10.51
N LEU A 316 -9.80 5.07 -10.99
CA LEU A 316 -11.02 5.02 -10.19
C LEU A 316 -11.46 3.58 -9.88
N VAL A 317 -11.34 2.67 -10.83
CA VAL A 317 -11.61 1.25 -10.60
C VAL A 317 -10.62 0.68 -9.58
N ALA A 318 -9.33 1.05 -9.65
CA ALA A 318 -8.35 0.63 -8.65
C ALA A 318 -8.71 1.16 -7.25
N CYS A 319 -9.10 2.44 -7.12
CA CYS A 319 -9.54 3.02 -5.85
C CYS A 319 -10.75 2.29 -5.28
N VAL A 320 -11.76 1.99 -6.10
CA VAL A 320 -12.96 1.24 -5.69
C VAL A 320 -12.59 -0.19 -5.31
N ALA A 321 -11.80 -0.90 -6.11
CA ALA A 321 -11.39 -2.28 -5.83
C ALA A 321 -10.65 -2.39 -4.49
N MET A 322 -9.74 -1.45 -4.21
CA MET A 322 -9.04 -1.38 -2.93
C MET A 322 -9.99 -1.05 -1.79
N ALA A 323 -10.85 -0.04 -1.93
CA ALA A 323 -11.82 0.34 -0.91
C ALA A 323 -12.90 -0.75 -0.66
N MET A 324 -13.16 -1.61 -1.64
CA MET A 324 -13.99 -2.79 -1.47
C MET A 324 -13.29 -3.89 -0.66
N LEU A 325 -11.96 -4.03 -0.73
CA LEU A 325 -11.20 -4.97 0.09
C LEU A 325 -11.01 -4.44 1.51
N ASP A 326 -10.62 -3.18 1.63
CA ASP A 326 -10.51 -2.47 2.89
C ASP A 326 -10.90 -0.98 2.69
N PRO A 327 -12.06 -0.54 3.20
CA PRO A 327 -12.49 0.84 3.02
C PRO A 327 -11.59 1.81 3.79
N ASN A 328 -10.85 1.33 4.80
CA ASN A 328 -9.93 2.18 5.56
C ASN A 328 -8.75 2.71 4.74
N VAL A 329 -8.50 2.11 3.55
CA VAL A 329 -7.45 2.55 2.64
C VAL A 329 -7.60 4.00 2.17
N LEU A 330 -8.83 4.54 2.19
CA LEU A 330 -9.08 5.93 1.75
C LEU A 330 -8.50 6.97 2.69
N TRP A 331 -8.09 6.59 3.90
CA TRP A 331 -7.43 7.46 4.85
C TRP A 331 -5.95 7.10 5.06
N ASP A 332 -5.43 6.20 4.24
CA ASP A 332 -4.00 5.95 4.20
C ASP A 332 -3.30 7.07 3.44
N ILE A 333 -2.37 7.77 4.09
CA ILE A 333 -1.66 8.91 3.51
C ILE A 333 -0.90 8.49 2.24
N GLY A 334 -0.33 7.26 2.23
CA GLY A 334 0.37 6.72 1.07
C GLY A 334 -0.56 6.51 -0.12
N PHE A 335 -1.76 5.97 0.12
CA PHE A 335 -2.81 5.84 -0.88
C PHE A 335 -3.25 7.21 -1.42
N GLU A 336 -3.58 8.17 -0.54
CA GLU A 336 -4.06 9.50 -0.92
C GLU A 336 -3.03 10.23 -1.79
N LEU A 337 -1.78 10.34 -1.31
CA LEU A 337 -0.68 10.98 -2.04
C LEU A 337 -0.49 10.36 -3.41
N SER A 338 -0.55 9.03 -3.48
CA SER A 338 -0.20 8.30 -4.68
C SER A 338 -1.36 8.25 -5.68
N ALA A 339 -2.62 8.25 -5.23
CA ALA A 339 -3.80 8.42 -6.07
C ALA A 339 -3.88 9.85 -6.64
N LEU A 340 -3.65 10.88 -5.81
CA LEU A 340 -3.64 12.28 -6.25
C LEU A 340 -2.47 12.61 -7.16
N ALA A 341 -1.27 12.08 -6.89
CA ALA A 341 -0.13 12.21 -7.80
C ALA A 341 -0.44 11.61 -9.19
N THR A 342 -1.08 10.44 -9.22
CA THR A 342 -1.49 9.78 -10.47
C THR A 342 -2.58 10.60 -11.20
N ALA A 343 -3.59 11.10 -10.48
CA ALA A 343 -4.60 11.99 -11.03
C ALA A 343 -3.99 13.29 -11.57
N GLY A 344 -3.01 13.85 -10.86
CA GLY A 344 -2.29 15.06 -11.24
C GLY A 344 -1.51 14.85 -12.53
N LEU A 345 -0.83 13.70 -12.67
CA LEU A 345 -0.16 13.32 -13.91
C LEU A 345 -1.16 13.26 -15.08
N PHE A 346 -2.31 12.61 -14.91
CA PHE A 346 -3.30 12.48 -15.98
C PHE A 346 -3.97 13.81 -16.36
N ALA A 347 -4.19 14.70 -15.39
CA ALA A 347 -4.81 15.99 -15.61
C ALA A 347 -3.82 17.03 -16.19
N PHE A 348 -2.59 17.06 -15.67
CA PHE A 348 -1.67 18.19 -15.86
C PHE A 348 -0.40 17.88 -16.63
N ALA A 349 -0.05 16.62 -16.90
CA ALA A 349 1.18 16.33 -17.64
C ALA A 349 1.22 17.00 -19.02
N ARG A 350 0.17 16.82 -19.83
CA ARG A 350 0.10 17.42 -21.18
C ARG A 350 0.18 18.96 -21.18
N PRO A 351 -0.62 19.71 -20.39
CA PRO A 351 -0.53 21.17 -20.40
C PRO A 351 0.82 21.67 -19.87
N ILE A 352 1.42 20.99 -18.89
CA ILE A 352 2.75 21.35 -18.37
C ILE A 352 3.84 21.07 -19.41
N GLU A 353 3.83 19.90 -20.04
CA GLU A 353 4.79 19.55 -21.09
C GLU A 353 4.74 20.57 -22.23
N GLN A 354 3.52 20.94 -22.66
CA GLN A 354 3.33 21.96 -23.67
C GLN A 354 3.86 23.33 -23.21
N LEU A 355 3.65 23.72 -21.96
CA LEU A 355 4.17 24.97 -21.42
C LEU A 355 5.71 24.98 -21.43
N LEU A 356 6.35 23.88 -21.00
CA LEU A 356 7.81 23.75 -20.95
C LEU A 356 8.46 23.73 -22.34
N THR A 357 7.78 23.14 -23.33
CA THR A 357 8.32 22.97 -24.70
C THR A 357 7.96 24.11 -25.64
N ARG A 358 6.93 24.91 -25.36
CA ARG A 358 6.38 25.88 -26.33
C ARG A 358 7.37 26.97 -26.74
N ARG A 359 8.20 27.53 -25.84
CA ARG A 359 9.19 28.61 -26.15
C ARG A 359 10.38 28.74 -25.18
N GLY A 360 10.73 27.70 -24.42
CA GLY A 360 11.81 27.76 -23.41
C GLY A 360 13.16 27.16 -23.88
N PRO A 361 14.27 27.37 -23.14
CA PRO A 361 15.55 26.71 -23.39
C PRO A 361 15.45 25.18 -23.34
N LEU A 362 14.44 24.65 -22.64
CA LEU A 362 14.08 23.23 -22.57
C LEU A 362 13.63 22.62 -23.91
N SER A 363 13.31 23.44 -24.91
CA SER A 363 13.01 22.98 -26.27
C SER A 363 14.26 22.53 -27.05
N TRP A 364 15.46 22.83 -26.53
CA TRP A 364 16.71 22.43 -27.16
C TRP A 364 16.93 20.91 -27.10
N PRO A 365 17.44 20.26 -28.17
CA PRO A 365 17.54 18.79 -28.24
C PRO A 365 18.29 18.15 -27.07
N PHE A 366 19.34 18.81 -26.57
CA PHE A 366 20.16 18.29 -25.47
C PHE A 366 19.52 18.47 -24.08
N LEU A 367 18.47 19.28 -23.94
CA LEU A 367 17.72 19.49 -22.70
C LEU A 367 16.39 18.72 -22.69
N ARG A 368 15.98 18.15 -23.82
CA ARG A 368 14.68 17.50 -23.99
C ARG A 368 14.45 16.31 -23.05
N TRP A 369 15.51 15.61 -22.65
CA TRP A 369 15.45 14.52 -21.67
C TRP A 369 15.02 14.97 -20.27
N THR A 370 15.14 16.27 -19.94
CA THR A 370 14.71 16.83 -18.64
C THR A 370 13.22 17.17 -18.60
N VAL A 371 12.56 17.27 -19.76
CA VAL A 371 11.16 17.71 -19.85
C VAL A 371 10.22 16.70 -19.20
N GLU A 372 10.42 15.41 -19.44
CA GLU A 372 9.59 14.33 -18.88
C GLU A 372 9.65 14.28 -17.34
N PRO A 373 10.83 14.19 -16.68
CA PRO A 373 10.89 14.16 -15.21
C PRO A 373 10.40 15.45 -14.56
N LEU A 374 10.63 16.62 -15.18
CA LEU A 374 10.06 17.89 -14.73
C LEU A 374 8.54 17.89 -14.81
N THR A 375 8.00 17.49 -15.96
CA THR A 375 6.55 17.42 -16.19
C THR A 375 5.90 16.47 -15.18
N ALA A 376 6.47 15.28 -15.00
CA ALA A 376 5.96 14.29 -14.07
C ALA A 376 5.96 14.81 -12.63
N THR A 377 7.07 15.43 -12.19
CA THR A 377 7.18 16.00 -10.84
C THR A 377 6.15 17.11 -10.62
N LEU A 378 6.09 18.10 -11.51
CA LEU A 378 5.17 19.23 -11.38
C LEU A 378 3.71 18.79 -11.43
N ALA A 379 3.35 17.90 -12.37
CA ALA A 379 1.99 17.41 -12.52
C ALA A 379 1.53 16.59 -11.30
N ALA A 380 2.39 15.71 -10.79
CA ALA A 380 2.09 14.92 -9.59
C ALA A 380 1.98 15.79 -8.33
N SER A 381 2.84 16.79 -8.19
CA SER A 381 2.85 17.69 -7.03
C SER A 381 1.60 18.57 -6.97
N LEU A 382 1.03 19.01 -8.10
CA LEU A 382 -0.11 19.94 -8.09
C LEU A 382 -1.31 19.47 -7.26
N LEU A 383 -1.69 18.19 -7.37
CA LEU A 383 -2.83 17.65 -6.62
C LEU A 383 -2.44 17.08 -5.25
N SER A 384 -1.19 16.62 -5.08
CA SER A 384 -0.72 16.08 -3.79
C SER A 384 -0.23 17.15 -2.82
N LEU A 385 0.01 18.38 -3.29
CA LEU A 385 0.55 19.49 -2.49
C LEU A 385 -0.26 19.81 -1.22
N PRO A 386 -1.61 19.87 -1.24
CA PRO A 386 -2.37 20.17 -0.02
C PRO A 386 -2.14 19.13 1.08
N ILE A 387 -2.08 17.85 0.71
CA ILE A 387 -1.83 16.74 1.64
C ILE A 387 -0.39 16.78 2.14
N LEU A 388 0.57 17.05 1.25
CA LEU A 388 1.98 17.20 1.63
C LEU A 388 2.17 18.32 2.66
N LEU A 389 1.57 19.49 2.42
CA LEU A 389 1.65 20.63 3.33
C LEU A 389 0.93 20.37 4.66
N TYR A 390 -0.23 19.73 4.62
CA TYR A 390 -1.02 19.43 5.82
C TYR A 390 -0.33 18.41 6.74
N HIS A 391 0.19 17.31 6.19
CA HIS A 391 0.77 16.22 7.00
C HIS A 391 2.26 16.38 7.30
N PHE A 392 3.04 16.96 6.38
CA PHE A 392 4.49 17.02 6.53
C PHE A 392 5.02 18.44 6.79
N GLY A 393 4.20 19.47 6.58
CA GLY A 393 4.58 20.87 6.83
C GLY A 393 5.78 21.36 6.01
N ARG A 394 6.19 20.62 4.98
CA ARG A 394 7.42 20.87 4.22
C ARG A 394 7.15 20.75 2.72
N LEU A 395 7.75 21.65 1.94
CA LEU A 395 7.78 21.60 0.49
C LEU A 395 9.23 21.76 0.01
N SER A 396 9.75 20.74 -0.67
CA SER A 396 11.08 20.81 -1.25
C SER A 396 11.05 21.53 -2.60
N LEU A 397 11.60 22.74 -2.64
CA LEU A 397 11.72 23.53 -3.87
C LEU A 397 12.77 22.97 -4.83
N ILE A 398 13.72 22.17 -4.33
CA ILE A 398 14.75 21.53 -5.14
C ILE A 398 14.27 20.22 -5.78
N ALA A 399 13.10 19.70 -5.38
CA ALA A 399 12.57 18.42 -5.86
C ALA A 399 12.50 18.27 -7.39
N PRO A 400 12.05 19.28 -8.17
CA PRO A 400 12.06 19.16 -9.63
C PRO A 400 13.47 18.94 -10.21
N LEU A 401 14.47 19.61 -9.64
CA LEU A 401 15.87 19.48 -10.08
C LEU A 401 16.48 18.16 -9.63
N ALA A 402 16.22 17.74 -8.38
CA ALA A 402 16.68 16.46 -7.85
C ALA A 402 16.11 15.29 -8.66
N ASN A 403 14.80 15.33 -9.01
CA ASN A 403 14.15 14.26 -9.78
C ASN A 403 14.68 14.12 -11.22
N ILE A 404 15.13 15.20 -11.86
CA ILE A 404 15.78 15.11 -13.18
C ILE A 404 17.00 14.17 -13.13
N VAL A 405 17.77 14.23 -12.05
CA VAL A 405 18.99 13.42 -11.88
C VAL A 405 18.63 12.02 -11.38
N MET A 406 17.70 11.92 -10.42
CA MET A 406 17.40 10.67 -9.74
C MET A 406 16.54 9.72 -10.58
N LEU A 407 15.49 10.20 -11.25
CA LEU A 407 14.53 9.34 -11.94
C LEU A 407 15.15 8.47 -13.05
N PRO A 408 16.10 8.96 -13.87
CA PRO A 408 16.79 8.12 -14.85
C PRO A 408 17.63 7.00 -14.22
N ALA A 409 18.14 7.19 -13.00
CA ALA A 409 18.97 6.20 -12.32
C ALA A 409 18.14 5.04 -11.74
N VAL A 410 16.90 5.30 -11.31
CA VAL A 410 16.04 4.33 -10.61
C VAL A 410 15.86 3.02 -11.40
N PRO A 411 15.49 3.01 -12.71
CA PRO A 411 15.34 1.77 -13.45
C PRO A 411 16.62 0.93 -13.52
N TYR A 412 17.80 1.56 -13.59
CA TYR A 412 19.07 0.85 -13.61
C TYR A 412 19.39 0.22 -12.25
N VAL A 413 19.18 0.97 -11.16
CA VAL A 413 19.32 0.45 -9.79
C VAL A 413 18.38 -0.74 -9.59
N MET A 414 17.13 -0.61 -10.04
CA MET A 414 16.16 -1.69 -9.96
C MET A 414 16.59 -2.93 -10.76
N LEU A 415 17.02 -2.74 -12.01
CA LEU A 415 17.41 -3.84 -12.88
C LEU A 415 18.66 -4.56 -12.36
N PHE A 416 19.77 -3.84 -12.19
CA PHE A 416 21.04 -4.43 -11.78
C PHE A 416 21.00 -4.94 -10.34
N GLY A 417 20.33 -4.22 -9.44
CA GLY A 417 20.14 -4.66 -8.07
C GLY A 417 19.28 -5.92 -7.94
N SER A 418 18.24 -6.05 -8.78
CA SER A 418 17.46 -7.30 -8.85
C SER A 418 18.31 -8.46 -9.36
N ILE A 419 19.09 -8.24 -10.43
CA ILE A 419 19.98 -9.27 -10.99
C ILE A 419 21.01 -9.71 -9.94
N ALA A 420 21.71 -8.76 -9.30
CA ALA A 420 22.70 -9.03 -8.26
C ALA A 420 22.09 -9.79 -7.08
N THR A 421 20.93 -9.36 -6.60
CA THR A 421 20.24 -10.04 -5.49
C THR A 421 19.87 -11.48 -5.85
N VAL A 422 19.28 -11.69 -7.03
CA VAL A 422 18.90 -13.04 -7.49
C VAL A 422 20.12 -13.92 -7.72
N ALA A 423 21.18 -13.39 -8.33
CA ALA A 423 22.44 -14.10 -8.53
C ALA A 423 23.07 -14.49 -7.18
N GLY A 424 23.14 -13.56 -6.23
CA GLY A 424 23.67 -13.79 -4.88
C GLY A 424 22.86 -14.79 -4.07
N MET A 425 21.54 -14.88 -4.29
CA MET A 425 20.69 -15.90 -3.64
C MET A 425 21.02 -17.32 -4.10
N LEU A 426 21.47 -17.47 -5.35
CA LEU A 426 21.92 -18.74 -5.94
C LEU A 426 23.38 -19.03 -5.55
N TRP A 427 24.25 -18.03 -5.69
CA TRP A 427 25.68 -18.11 -5.35
C TRP A 427 26.21 -16.72 -4.99
N LEU A 428 26.51 -16.50 -3.69
CA LEU A 428 26.89 -15.19 -3.15
C LEU A 428 28.01 -14.47 -3.94
N PRO A 429 29.10 -15.13 -4.40
CA PRO A 429 30.16 -14.47 -5.18
C PRO A 429 29.77 -14.03 -6.60
N ALA A 430 28.62 -14.46 -7.12
CA ALA A 430 28.13 -14.08 -8.44
C ALA A 430 27.21 -12.85 -8.43
N GLY A 431 26.68 -12.48 -7.26
CA GLY A 431 26.01 -11.20 -7.05
C GLY A 431 27.04 -10.12 -6.77
#